data_AF-A0A2S5JE34-F1
#
_entry.id   AF-A0A2S5JE34-F1
#
_cell.length_a   1.000
_cell.length_b   1.000
_cell.length_c   1.000
_cell.angle_alpha   90.00
_cell.angle_beta   90.00
_cell.angle_gamma   90.00
#
_symmetry.space_group_name_H-M   'P 1'
#
loop_
_entity.id
_entity.type
_entity.pdbx_description
1 polymer ?
#
loop_
_entity_poly.entity_id
_entity_poly.type
_entity_poly.pdbx_seq_one_letter_code
_entity_poly.pdbx_strand_id
1 'polypeptide(L)' 'MPKLRGGKGGQTVLLHAICHAEIHATLTETELARNYCTIEALRAHPRLAKFIDWVARRPPEFRSRVPGRRRNRR' A
#
# COMPACT_ATOMS: atom_id res chain seq x y z
N MET A 1 -10.68 -1.46 -1.11
CA MET A 1 -11.25 -0.71 -2.26
C MET A 1 -11.37 0.77 -1.92
N PRO A 2 -10.90 1.72 -2.75
CA PRO A 2 -11.05 3.15 -2.51
C PRO A 2 -12.52 3.58 -2.45
N LYS A 3 -12.86 4.50 -1.53
CA LYS A 3 -14.25 4.99 -1.35
C LYS A 3 -14.86 5.57 -2.63
N LEU A 4 -14.06 6.24 -3.47
CA LEU A 4 -14.51 6.83 -4.75
C LEU A 4 -14.86 5.80 -5.85
N ARG A 5 -14.44 4.54 -5.71
CA ARG A 5 -14.72 3.47 -6.68
C ARG A 5 -15.55 2.34 -6.03
N GLY A 6 -16.63 2.72 -5.34
CA GLY A 6 -17.60 1.75 -4.82
C GLY A 6 -17.18 1.01 -3.54
N GLY A 7 -16.14 1.44 -2.83
CA GLY A 7 -15.66 0.80 -1.60
C GLY A 7 -16.57 0.94 -0.37
N LYS A 8 -17.84 1.36 -0.51
CA LYS A 8 -18.75 1.69 0.60
C LYS A 8 -19.14 0.47 1.48
N GLY A 9 -18.72 -0.74 1.10
CA GLY A 9 -18.83 -1.97 1.89
C GLY A 9 -17.70 -2.98 1.62
N GLY A 10 -16.55 -2.52 1.10
CA GLY A 10 -15.40 -3.39 0.87
C GLY A 10 -14.62 -3.65 2.16
N GLN A 11 -13.87 -4.76 2.21
CA GLN A 11 -13.02 -5.09 3.36
C GLN A 11 -12.07 -3.92 3.68
N THR A 12 -12.22 -3.34 4.87
CA THR A 12 -11.32 -2.31 5.41
C THR A 12 -10.42 -2.93 6.45
N VAL A 13 -9.11 -2.77 6.26
CA VAL A 13 -8.10 -3.24 7.20
C VAL A 13 -7.46 -2.04 7.90
N LEU A 14 -7.16 -2.20 9.19
CA LEU A 14 -6.34 -1.23 9.91
C LEU A 14 -4.89 -1.39 9.43
N LEU A 15 -4.32 -0.32 8.89
CA LEU A 15 -2.93 -0.28 8.46
C LEU A 15 -2.20 0.80 9.24
N HIS A 16 -0.96 0.52 9.61
CA HIS A 16 -0.04 1.54 10.08
C HIS A 16 0.12 2.63 9.01
N ALA A 17 0.33 3.88 9.42
CA ALA A 17 0.41 4.99 8.48
C ALA A 17 1.56 4.86 7.47
N ILE A 18 2.67 4.22 7.85
CA ILE A 18 3.77 3.94 6.91
C ILE A 18 3.31 2.95 5.82
N CYS A 19 2.66 1.85 6.22
CA CYS A 19 2.17 0.85 5.29
C CYS A 19 1.16 1.46 4.31
N HIS A 20 0.25 2.29 4.82
CA HIS A 20 -0.69 3.04 3.98
C HIS A 20 0.04 4.00 3.01
N ALA A 21 1.05 4.72 3.50
CA ALA A 21 1.83 5.63 2.68
C ALA A 21 2.63 4.91 1.58
N GLU A 22 3.21 3.73 1.83
CA GLU A 22 3.93 2.95 0.81
C GLU A 22 2.99 2.40 -0.28
N ILE A 23 1.79 1.97 0.10
CA ILE A 23 0.79 1.52 -0.87
C ILE A 23 0.46 2.68 -1.84
N HIS A 24 0.21 3.88 -1.31
CA HIS A 24 -0.05 5.07 -2.13
C HIS A 24 1.18 5.64 -2.86
N ALA A 25 2.39 5.40 -2.35
CA ALA A 25 3.62 5.77 -3.04
C ALA A 25 3.92 4.85 -4.23
N THR A 26 3.50 3.58 -4.13
CA THR A 26 3.75 2.55 -5.14
C THR A 26 2.63 2.48 -6.18
N LEU A 27 1.37 2.44 -5.75
CA LEU A 27 0.20 2.19 -6.57
C LEU A 27 -0.68 3.42 -6.66
N THR A 28 -1.25 3.66 -7.84
CA THR A 28 -2.33 4.63 -7.98
C THR A 28 -3.65 4.06 -7.46
N GLU A 29 -4.61 4.92 -7.10
CA GLU A 29 -5.95 4.46 -6.67
C GLU A 29 -6.65 3.59 -7.73
N THR A 30 -6.38 3.85 -9.01
CA THR A 30 -6.93 3.06 -10.12
C THR A 30 -6.32 1.66 -10.17
N GLU A 31 -5.00 1.53 -10.00
CA GLU A 31 -4.33 0.23 -9.94
C GLU A 31 -4.74 -0.55 -8.69
N LEU A 32 -4.86 0.14 -7.56
CA LEU A 32 -5.31 -0.45 -6.30
C LEU A 32 -6.73 -1.00 -6.42
N ALA A 33 -7.63 -0.28 -7.10
CA ALA A 33 -9.01 -0.73 -7.29
C ALA A 33 -9.16 -1.84 -8.33
N ARG A 34 -8.33 -1.85 -9.38
CA ARG A 34 -8.46 -2.80 -10.50
C ARG A 34 -7.70 -4.10 -10.28
N ASN A 35 -6.43 -4.00 -9.86
CA ASN A 35 -5.49 -5.13 -9.87
C ASN A 35 -5.05 -5.55 -8.46
N TYR A 36 -5.13 -4.65 -7.47
CA TYR A 36 -4.60 -4.88 -6.11
C TYR A 36 -5.64 -4.68 -5.02
N CYS A 37 -6.86 -5.14 -5.26
CA CYS A 37 -7.98 -4.92 -4.36
C CYS A 37 -8.04 -5.86 -3.14
N THR A 38 -7.18 -6.89 -3.11
CA THR A 38 -7.05 -7.88 -2.03
C THR A 38 -5.65 -7.87 -1.43
N ILE A 39 -5.51 -8.37 -0.19
CA ILE A 39 -4.23 -8.44 0.52
C ILE A 39 -3.24 -9.36 -0.22
N GLU A 40 -3.72 -10.46 -0.79
CA GLU A 40 -2.90 -11.40 -1.56
C GLU A 40 -2.30 -10.72 -2.80
N ALA A 41 -3.10 -9.96 -3.54
CA ALA A 41 -2.62 -9.19 -4.69
C ALA A 41 -1.58 -8.15 -4.28
N LEU A 42 -1.81 -7.45 -3.16
CA LEU A 42 -0.82 -6.50 -2.60
C LEU A 42 0.50 -7.19 -2.24
N ARG A 43 0.44 -8.39 -1.65
CA ARG A 43 1.65 -9.18 -1.32
C ARG A 43 2.38 -9.69 -2.57
N ALA A 44 1.66 -9.92 -3.67
CA ALA A 44 2.25 -10.32 -4.94
C ALA A 44 3.05 -9.19 -5.63
N HIS A 45 2.81 -7.92 -5.28
CA HIS A 45 3.53 -6.81 -5.89
C HIS A 45 5.00 -6.80 -5.41
N PRO A 46 6.00 -6.89 -6.30
CA PRO A 46 7.40 -7.13 -5.91
C PRO A 46 8.00 -6.02 -5.02
N ARG A 47 7.57 -4.77 -5.21
CA ARG A 47 7.97 -3.65 -4.35
C ARG A 47 7.33 -3.72 -2.96
N LEU A 48 6.05 -4.11 -2.89
CA LEU A 48 5.36 -4.23 -1.60
C LEU A 48 5.84 -5.46 -0.84
N ALA A 49 6.11 -6.58 -1.52
CA ALA A 49 6.71 -7.77 -0.91
C ALA A 49 8.01 -7.45 -0.17
N LYS A 50 8.93 -6.71 -0.81
CA LYS A 50 10.18 -6.25 -0.18
C LYS A 50 9.92 -5.31 1.00
N PHE A 51 8.96 -4.41 0.88
CA PHE A 51 8.57 -3.53 1.98
C PHE A 51 7.92 -4.30 3.13
N ILE A 52 7.15 -5.35 2.87
CA ILE A 52 6.48 -6.17 3.88
C ILE A 52 7.51 -7.01 4.65
N ASP A 53 8.45 -7.67 3.96
CA ASP A 53 9.56 -8.37 4.60
C ASP A 53 10.40 -7.43 5.47
N TRP A 54 10.63 -6.22 4.94
CA TRP A 54 11.26 -5.16 5.70
C TRP A 54 10.40 -4.80 6.92
N VAL A 55 9.18 -4.29 6.78
CA VAL A 55 8.36 -3.82 7.91
C VAL A 55 8.13 -4.90 8.98
N ALA A 56 8.05 -6.18 8.59
CA ALA A 56 7.88 -7.31 9.51
C ALA A 56 9.02 -7.47 10.52
N ARG A 57 10.21 -6.95 10.21
CA ARG A 57 11.38 -6.98 11.10
C ARG A 57 11.46 -5.79 12.07
N ARG A 58 10.46 -4.88 12.07
CA ARG A 58 10.45 -3.65 12.87
C ARG A 58 9.44 -3.76 14.02
N PRO A 59 9.63 -3.01 15.12
CA PRO A 59 8.65 -2.94 16.20
C PRO A 59 7.35 -2.27 15.72
N PRO A 60 6.20 -2.57 16.35
CA PRO A 60 4.89 -2.05 15.93
C PRO A 60 4.77 -0.53 16.04
N GLU A 61 5.56 0.11 16.92
CA GLU A 61 5.58 1.57 17.10
C GLU A 61 6.51 2.28 16.09
N PHE A 62 7.17 1.53 15.20
CA PHE A 62 8.15 2.09 14.29
C PHE A 62 7.50 3.10 13.33
N ARG A 63 8.02 4.32 13.32
CA ARG A 63 7.63 5.41 12.42
C ARG A 63 8.78 5.73 11.46
N SER A 64 8.55 5.69 10.16
CA SER A 64 9.54 6.04 9.14
C SER A 64 8.90 6.81 8.00
N ARG A 65 9.71 7.64 7.33
CA ARG A 65 9.26 8.45 6.21
C ARG A 65 9.32 7.61 4.94
N VAL A 66 8.14 7.32 4.37
CA VAL A 66 8.07 6.70 3.04
C VAL A 66 8.47 7.76 2.01
N PRO A 67 9.50 7.52 1.17
CA PRO A 67 9.82 8.42 0.08
C PRO A 67 8.61 8.46 -0.87
N GLY A 68 8.08 9.66 -1.10
CA GLY A 68 6.92 9.85 -1.97
C GLY A 68 7.14 9.27 -3.37
N ARG A 69 6.05 9.01 -4.09
CA ARG A 69 6.07 8.45 -5.45
C ARG A 69 7.16 9.12 -6.26
N ARG A 70 8.22 8.38 -6.61
CA ARG A 70 9.28 8.88 -7.50
C ARG A 70 8.57 9.29 -8.78
N ARG A 71 8.39 10.60 -9.00
CA ARG A 71 7.95 11.11 -10.29
C ARG A 71 8.99 10.61 -11.27
N ASN A 72 8.57 9.74 -12.19
CA ASN A 72 9.40 9.38 -13.32
C ASN A 72 9.66 10.69 -14.05
N ARG A 73 10.85 11.27 -13.88
CA ARG A 73 11.30 12.42 -14.65
C ARG A 73 11.46 11.89 -16.06
N ARG A 74 10.42 12.09 -16.88
CA ARG A 74 10.54 12.00 -18.33
C ARG A 74 11.44 13.12 -18.81
#